data_AF-U9TZQ5-F1
#
_entry.id   AF-U9TZQ5-F1
#
_cell.length_a   1.000
_cell.length_b   1.000
_cell.length_c   1.000
_cell.angle_alpha   90.00
_cell.angle_beta   90.00
_cell.angle_gamma   90.00
#
_symmetry.space_group_name_H-M   'P 1'
#
loop_
_entity.id
_entity.type
_entity.pdbx_description
1 polymer ?
#
loop_
_entity_poly.entity_id
_entity_poly.type
_entity_poly.pdbx_seq_one_letter_code
_entity_poly.pdbx_strand_id
1 'polypeptide(L)'
;MISIRQYQNNIELQEQRINQLQQFLELKENKLQNLEKEKEELNAENDNLHQKNTNLANQLENILQQNTILKDDVSNIVSNENIDQNYIISLNNDISELNDNLKKYVTDLNQDVIVNMEEIKKLLLLYKCPIKITNQKDDQLLIQAVLQRHIIETILSYATKYFQSTGQHYHLEANIVNKASLLSILLTNISKYRTGNDEIAHVATTKLRQHIYSILNNRGFANIYGEDHITYEHPFIAYHKEELNKTMSELRIVKGQEKLASENLAAIIICEVVKIFWFRLKVHESVVQYVWVPYNVKVDEMFMEGSNLDDNDEENLCVGLCYFPLIGRDLTLIDKKVFVSAKVFTKKSLK
;
A
#
# COMPACT_ATOMS: atom_id res chain seq x y z
N MET A 1 -28.46 -88.56 29.33
CA MET A 1 -27.44 -88.42 28.26
C MET A 1 -27.91 -87.61 27.04
N ILE A 2 -29.15 -87.78 26.57
CA ILE A 2 -29.65 -87.13 25.33
C ILE A 2 -29.76 -85.59 25.44
N SER A 3 -30.20 -85.06 26.58
CA SER A 3 -30.40 -83.62 26.78
C SER A 3 -29.08 -82.81 26.79
N ILE A 4 -28.00 -83.34 27.37
CA ILE A 4 -26.69 -82.66 27.42
C ILE A 4 -26.10 -82.50 26.02
N ARG A 5 -26.25 -83.50 25.15
CA ARG A 5 -25.73 -83.48 23.77
C ARG A 5 -26.44 -82.45 22.89
N GLN A 6 -27.75 -82.24 23.11
CA GLN A 6 -28.50 -81.17 22.43
C GLN A 6 -28.06 -79.77 22.89
N TYR A 7 -27.80 -79.58 24.19
CA TYR A 7 -27.27 -78.31 24.68
C TYR A 7 -25.88 -78.01 24.14
N GLN A 8 -24.99 -79.00 24.06
CA GLN A 8 -23.66 -78.84 23.47
C GLN A 8 -23.71 -78.42 21.99
N ASN A 9 -24.56 -79.08 21.18
CA ASN A 9 -24.71 -78.70 19.77
C ASN A 9 -25.29 -77.27 19.60
N ASN A 10 -26.20 -76.84 20.49
CA ASN A 10 -26.73 -75.48 20.45
C ASN A 10 -25.69 -74.43 20.84
N ILE A 11 -24.82 -74.73 21.82
CA ILE A 11 -23.71 -73.85 22.19
C ILE A 11 -22.72 -73.72 21.03
N GLU A 12 -22.33 -74.83 20.40
CA GLU A 12 -21.40 -74.83 19.27
C GLU A 12 -21.96 -74.04 18.06
N LEU A 13 -23.27 -74.16 17.79
CA LEU A 13 -23.95 -73.37 16.76
C LEU A 13 -23.99 -71.88 17.11
N GLN A 14 -24.19 -71.54 18.38
CA GLN A 14 -24.16 -70.14 18.84
C GLN A 14 -22.75 -69.55 18.76
N GLU A 15 -21.70 -70.31 19.11
CA GLU A 15 -20.30 -69.90 18.99
C GLU A 15 -19.90 -69.64 17.55
N GLN A 16 -20.30 -70.51 16.61
CA GLN A 16 -20.08 -70.29 15.18
C GLN A 16 -20.76 -68.99 14.70
N ARG A 17 -21.97 -68.72 15.16
CA ARG A 17 -22.71 -67.51 14.80
C ARG A 17 -22.08 -66.25 15.38
N ILE A 18 -21.55 -66.33 16.60
CA ILE A 18 -20.80 -65.24 17.24
C ILE A 18 -19.51 -64.95 16.46
N ASN A 19 -18.74 -65.98 16.08
CA ASN A 19 -17.52 -65.79 15.29
C ASN A 19 -17.80 -65.15 13.91
N GLN A 20 -18.88 -65.56 13.23
CA GLN A 20 -19.28 -64.94 11.96
C GLN A 20 -19.67 -63.47 12.13
N LEU A 21 -20.39 -63.13 13.21
CA LEU A 21 -20.77 -61.75 13.53
C LEU A 21 -19.54 -60.89 13.86
N GLN A 22 -18.56 -61.44 14.59
CA GLN A 22 -17.30 -60.75 14.90
C GLN A 22 -16.51 -60.42 13.64
N GLN A 23 -16.34 -61.38 12.72
CA GLN A 23 -15.67 -61.15 11.43
C GLN A 23 -16.40 -60.10 10.57
N PHE A 24 -17.74 -60.12 10.59
CA PHE A 24 -18.53 -59.13 9.86
C PHE A 24 -18.40 -57.72 10.46
N LEU A 25 -18.35 -57.61 11.78
CA LEU A 25 -18.11 -56.35 12.50
C LEU A 25 -16.73 -55.77 12.17
N GLU A 26 -15.68 -56.59 12.24
CA GLU A 26 -14.31 -56.16 11.94
C GLU A 26 -14.18 -55.67 10.48
N LEU A 27 -14.82 -56.34 9.53
CA LEU A 27 -14.87 -55.90 8.13
C LEU A 27 -15.58 -54.55 7.98
N LYS A 28 -16.66 -54.32 8.74
CA LYS A 28 -17.40 -53.06 8.73
C LYS A 28 -16.61 -51.92 9.37
N GLU A 29 -15.90 -52.17 10.46
CA GLU A 29 -15.03 -51.19 11.13
C GLU A 29 -13.88 -50.75 10.22
N ASN A 30 -13.21 -51.70 9.55
CA ASN A 30 -12.16 -51.39 8.58
C ASN A 30 -12.69 -50.55 7.41
N LYS A 31 -13.91 -50.84 6.93
CA LYS A 31 -14.54 -50.05 5.88
C LYS A 31 -14.91 -48.64 6.35
N LEU A 32 -15.32 -48.50 7.61
CA LEU A 32 -15.65 -47.20 8.21
C LEU A 32 -14.39 -46.32 8.34
N GLN A 33 -13.28 -46.88 8.84
CA GLN A 33 -12.01 -46.16 8.97
C GLN A 33 -11.47 -45.67 7.60
N ASN A 34 -11.57 -46.49 6.55
CA ASN A 34 -11.14 -46.07 5.22
C ASN A 34 -11.98 -44.91 4.68
N LEU A 35 -13.31 -44.94 4.91
CA LEU A 35 -14.21 -43.86 4.52
C LEU A 35 -13.97 -42.57 5.31
N GLU A 36 -13.63 -42.67 6.60
CA GLU A 36 -13.25 -41.51 7.42
C GLU A 36 -11.98 -40.85 6.89
N LYS A 37 -10.97 -41.64 6.51
CA LYS A 37 -9.74 -41.14 5.93
C LYS A 37 -9.96 -40.46 4.57
N GLU A 38 -10.75 -41.07 3.69
CA GLU A 38 -11.10 -40.48 2.38
C GLU A 38 -11.86 -39.14 2.56
N LYS A 39 -12.74 -39.07 3.55
CA LYS A 39 -13.45 -37.83 3.90
C LYS A 39 -12.51 -36.73 4.40
N GLU A 40 -11.51 -37.07 5.22
CA GLU A 40 -10.51 -36.10 5.67
C GLU A 40 -9.67 -35.54 4.52
N GLU A 41 -9.24 -36.41 3.59
CA GLU A 41 -8.49 -36.01 2.40
C GLU A 41 -9.32 -35.08 1.50
N LEU A 42 -10.59 -35.43 1.23
CA LEU A 42 -11.50 -34.60 0.45
C LEU A 42 -11.80 -33.24 1.11
N ASN A 43 -11.94 -33.20 2.44
CA ASN A 43 -12.13 -31.94 3.16
C ASN A 43 -10.91 -31.03 3.02
N ALA A 44 -9.69 -31.57 3.16
CA ALA A 44 -8.46 -30.80 3.00
C ALA A 44 -8.29 -30.25 1.57
N GLU A 45 -8.65 -31.04 0.55
CA GLU A 45 -8.64 -30.57 -0.85
C GLU A 45 -9.69 -29.47 -1.08
N ASN A 46 -10.89 -29.63 -0.50
CA ASN A 46 -11.94 -28.62 -0.61
C ASN A 46 -11.55 -27.30 0.06
N ASP A 47 -10.90 -27.34 1.23
CA ASP A 47 -10.39 -26.13 1.90
C ASP A 47 -9.31 -25.43 1.06
N ASN A 48 -8.42 -26.18 0.42
CA ASN A 48 -7.41 -25.63 -0.50
C ASN A 48 -8.06 -24.96 -1.72
N LEU A 49 -9.06 -25.61 -2.33
CA LEU A 49 -9.81 -25.07 -3.46
C LEU A 49 -10.59 -23.81 -3.07
N HIS A 50 -11.21 -23.78 -1.89
CA HIS A 50 -11.85 -22.59 -1.36
C HIS A 50 -10.86 -21.44 -1.21
N GLN A 51 -9.68 -21.68 -0.65
CA GLN A 51 -8.65 -20.66 -0.48
C GLN A 51 -8.15 -20.11 -1.83
N LYS A 52 -7.93 -20.98 -2.84
CA LYS A 52 -7.60 -20.56 -4.21
C LYS A 52 -8.71 -19.74 -4.85
N ASN A 53 -9.96 -20.14 -4.69
CA ASN A 53 -11.10 -19.39 -5.22
C ASN A 53 -11.24 -18.01 -4.57
N THR A 54 -11.01 -17.89 -3.26
CA THR A 54 -10.98 -16.59 -2.59
C THR A 54 -9.86 -15.70 -3.13
N ASN A 55 -8.66 -16.24 -3.34
CA ASN A 55 -7.55 -15.48 -3.92
C ASN A 55 -7.85 -15.03 -5.35
N LEU A 56 -8.43 -15.90 -6.19
CA LEU A 56 -8.83 -15.55 -7.55
C LEU A 56 -9.93 -14.50 -7.57
N ALA A 57 -10.94 -14.60 -6.69
CA ALA A 57 -12.00 -13.61 -6.56
C ALA A 57 -11.43 -12.23 -6.21
N ASN A 58 -10.51 -12.15 -5.25
CA ASN A 58 -9.83 -10.91 -4.87
C ASN A 58 -9.01 -10.32 -6.03
N GLN A 59 -8.31 -11.16 -6.80
CA GLN A 59 -7.57 -10.71 -7.98
C GLN A 59 -8.51 -10.17 -9.07
N LEU A 60 -9.65 -10.83 -9.29
CA LEU A 60 -10.62 -10.46 -10.30
C LEU A 60 -11.34 -9.16 -9.93
N GLU A 61 -11.64 -8.97 -8.64
CA GLU A 61 -12.16 -7.72 -8.10
C GLU A 61 -11.17 -6.57 -8.27
N ASN A 62 -9.88 -6.80 -8.01
CA ASN A 62 -8.83 -5.81 -8.24
C ASN A 62 -8.70 -5.45 -9.74
N ILE A 63 -8.74 -6.44 -10.64
CA ILE A 63 -8.72 -6.20 -12.10
C ILE A 63 -9.97 -5.42 -12.55
N LEU A 64 -11.16 -5.74 -12.01
CA LEU A 64 -12.38 -5.01 -12.32
C LEU A 64 -12.31 -3.56 -11.85
N GLN A 65 -11.83 -3.32 -10.63
CA GLN A 65 -11.58 -1.97 -10.11
C GLN A 65 -10.62 -1.21 -11.03
N GLN A 66 -9.49 -1.81 -11.41
CA GLN A 66 -8.51 -1.22 -12.34
C GLN A 66 -9.12 -0.90 -13.72
N ASN A 67 -9.91 -1.80 -14.28
CA ASN A 67 -10.57 -1.58 -15.58
C ASN A 67 -11.63 -0.49 -15.53
N THR A 68 -12.32 -0.33 -14.40
CA THR A 68 -13.33 0.72 -14.20
C THR A 68 -12.65 2.08 -14.12
N ILE A 69 -11.55 2.17 -13.36
CA ILE A 69 -10.69 3.37 -13.29
C ILE A 69 -10.11 3.72 -14.67
N LEU A 70 -9.61 2.74 -15.42
CA LEU A 70 -9.10 2.96 -16.79
C LEU A 70 -10.17 3.48 -17.75
N LYS A 71 -11.41 2.99 -17.63
CA LYS A 71 -12.53 3.43 -18.49
C LYS A 71 -12.95 4.86 -18.15
N ASP A 72 -12.95 5.22 -16.87
CA ASP A 72 -13.23 6.58 -16.41
C ASP A 72 -12.09 7.54 -16.79
N ASP A 73 -10.82 7.12 -16.68
CA ASP A 73 -9.65 7.90 -17.09
C ASP A 73 -9.63 8.15 -18.61
N VAL A 74 -10.01 7.17 -19.44
CA VAL A 74 -10.16 7.36 -20.90
C VAL A 74 -11.31 8.33 -21.22
N SER A 75 -12.41 8.30 -20.47
CA SER A 75 -13.54 9.23 -20.64
C SER A 75 -13.18 10.66 -20.21
N ASN A 76 -12.38 10.79 -19.15
CA ASN A 76 -11.88 12.08 -18.62
C ASN A 76 -10.86 12.74 -19.56
N ILE A 77 -10.11 11.96 -20.34
CA ILE A 77 -9.21 12.48 -21.39
C ILE A 77 -10.01 13.10 -22.55
N VAL A 78 -11.27 12.70 -22.76
CA VAL A 78 -12.11 13.10 -23.92
C VAL A 78 -13.04 14.28 -23.62
N SER A 79 -13.29 14.61 -22.34
CA SER A 79 -14.31 15.60 -21.93
C SER A 79 -13.70 16.79 -21.17
N ASN A 80 -13.62 17.95 -21.82
CA ASN A 80 -12.83 19.11 -21.38
C ASN A 80 -13.37 19.91 -20.17
N GLU A 81 -14.55 19.61 -19.60
CA GLU A 81 -15.21 20.52 -18.65
C GLU A 81 -15.07 20.16 -17.16
N ASN A 82 -14.61 18.95 -16.79
CA ASN A 82 -14.52 18.49 -15.39
C ASN A 82 -13.17 17.85 -14.97
N ILE A 83 -12.12 18.02 -15.78
CA ILE A 83 -10.81 17.35 -15.59
C ILE A 83 -10.21 17.65 -14.21
N ASP A 84 -10.28 18.90 -13.76
CA ASP A 84 -9.72 19.32 -12.46
C ASP A 84 -10.42 18.64 -11.27
N GLN A 85 -11.76 18.54 -11.30
CA GLN A 85 -12.51 17.92 -10.21
C GLN A 85 -12.28 16.40 -10.15
N ASN A 86 -12.33 15.73 -11.31
CA ASN A 86 -12.09 14.29 -11.38
C ASN A 86 -10.65 13.93 -11.00
N TYR A 87 -9.68 14.79 -11.36
CA TYR A 87 -8.30 14.66 -10.89
C TYR A 87 -8.18 14.78 -9.37
N ILE A 88 -8.82 15.79 -8.76
CA ILE A 88 -8.77 15.99 -7.31
C ILE A 88 -9.43 14.82 -6.57
N ILE A 89 -10.57 14.33 -7.05
CA ILE A 89 -11.27 13.18 -6.44
C ILE A 89 -10.39 11.93 -6.49
N SER A 90 -9.81 11.61 -7.65
CA SER A 90 -8.91 10.44 -7.77
C SER A 90 -7.65 10.56 -6.92
N LEU A 91 -7.03 11.75 -6.86
CA LEU A 91 -5.88 12.00 -5.99
C LEU A 91 -6.22 11.81 -4.51
N ASN A 92 -7.39 12.32 -4.06
CA ASN A 92 -7.81 12.15 -2.67
C ASN A 92 -8.11 10.69 -2.33
N ASN A 93 -8.69 9.92 -3.25
CA ASN A 93 -8.90 8.49 -3.06
C ASN A 93 -7.58 7.73 -2.93
N ASP A 94 -6.63 7.96 -3.86
CA ASP A 94 -5.28 7.37 -3.81
C ASP A 94 -4.58 7.68 -2.47
N ILE A 95 -4.73 8.92 -1.98
CA ILE A 95 -4.14 9.36 -0.70
C ILE A 95 -4.85 8.74 0.49
N SER A 96 -6.17 8.57 0.45
CA SER A 96 -6.91 7.89 1.51
C SER A 96 -6.44 6.45 1.65
N GLU A 97 -6.33 5.72 0.53
CA GLU A 97 -5.84 4.33 0.50
C GLU A 97 -4.40 4.24 1.03
N LEU A 98 -3.50 5.11 0.56
CA LEU A 98 -2.13 5.19 1.07
C LEU A 98 -2.10 5.44 2.58
N ASN A 99 -2.93 6.34 3.10
CA ASN A 99 -2.98 6.63 4.53
C ASN A 99 -3.44 5.42 5.34
N ASP A 100 -4.41 4.66 4.85
CA ASP A 100 -4.89 3.46 5.53
C ASP A 100 -3.84 2.35 5.51
N ASN A 101 -3.15 2.18 4.37
CA ASN A 101 -2.03 1.25 4.25
C ASN A 101 -0.85 1.65 5.15
N LEU A 102 -0.50 2.95 5.22
CA LEU A 102 0.52 3.47 6.12
C LEU A 102 0.15 3.24 7.59
N LYS A 103 -1.11 3.45 7.99
CA LYS A 103 -1.57 3.16 9.37
C LYS A 103 -1.42 1.67 9.69
N LYS A 104 -1.92 0.78 8.83
CA LYS A 104 -1.79 -0.68 9.00
C LYS A 104 -0.34 -1.13 9.04
N TYR A 105 0.50 -0.54 8.17
CA TYR A 105 1.92 -0.85 8.13
C TYR A 105 2.67 -0.33 9.33
N VAL A 106 2.29 0.83 9.86
CA VAL A 106 2.85 1.36 11.11
C VAL A 106 2.39 0.55 12.34
N THR A 107 1.24 -0.11 12.20
CA THR A 107 0.44 -0.81 13.19
C THR A 107 -0.21 0.11 14.22
N ASP A 108 -1.12 -0.45 15.01
CA ASP A 108 -1.76 0.28 16.10
C ASP A 108 -0.78 0.55 17.26
N LEU A 109 0.48 0.10 17.19
CA LEU A 109 1.49 0.26 18.26
C LEU A 109 0.98 -0.15 19.65
N ASN A 110 0.12 -1.17 19.69
CA ASN A 110 -0.46 -1.75 20.89
C ASN A 110 0.59 -2.50 21.74
N GLN A 111 0.17 -3.23 22.77
CA GLN A 111 1.08 -3.92 23.70
C GLN A 111 1.97 -5.00 23.05
N ASP A 112 1.58 -5.54 21.88
CA ASP A 112 2.33 -6.59 21.18
C ASP A 112 3.43 -6.02 20.27
N VAL A 113 3.51 -4.69 20.16
CA VAL A 113 4.49 -3.97 19.35
C VAL A 113 5.43 -3.22 20.27
N ILE A 114 6.73 -3.51 20.17
CA ILE A 114 7.75 -2.84 20.98
C ILE A 114 8.44 -1.79 20.12
N VAL A 115 8.29 -0.51 20.47
CA VAL A 115 8.91 0.60 19.75
C VAL A 115 10.33 0.87 20.25
N ASN A 116 11.27 1.09 19.32
CA ASN A 116 12.62 1.53 19.65
C ASN A 116 12.66 3.05 19.89
N MET A 117 12.44 3.44 21.15
CA MET A 117 12.30 4.85 21.54
C MET A 117 13.55 5.70 21.27
N GLU A 118 14.75 5.10 21.26
CA GLU A 118 15.99 5.82 20.95
C GLU A 118 16.03 6.24 19.47
N GLU A 119 15.67 5.33 18.56
CA GLU A 119 15.60 5.65 17.13
C GLU A 119 14.48 6.64 16.81
N ILE A 120 13.31 6.53 17.45
CA ILE A 120 12.24 7.53 17.29
C ILE A 120 12.71 8.92 17.72
N LYS A 121 13.46 9.03 18.82
CA LYS A 121 14.05 10.32 19.26
C LYS A 121 15.03 10.87 18.22
N LYS A 122 15.84 10.02 17.57
CA LYS A 122 16.72 10.45 16.47
C LYS A 122 15.91 10.98 15.27
N LEU A 123 14.80 10.32 14.91
CA LEU A 123 13.91 10.78 13.86
C LEU A 123 13.24 12.12 14.19
N LEU A 124 12.80 12.32 15.43
CA LEU A 124 12.27 13.60 15.87
C LEU A 124 13.29 14.74 15.71
N LEU A 125 14.55 14.50 16.07
CA LEU A 125 15.64 15.46 15.87
C LEU A 125 15.87 15.74 14.38
N LEU A 126 15.88 14.70 13.54
CA LEU A 126 16.00 14.83 12.09
C LEU A 126 14.91 15.75 11.51
N TYR A 127 13.67 15.58 11.97
CA TYR A 127 12.52 16.39 11.55
C TYR A 127 12.39 17.71 12.28
N LYS A 128 13.37 18.09 13.10
CA LYS A 128 13.38 19.32 13.90
C LYS A 128 12.13 19.47 14.78
N CYS A 129 11.62 18.36 15.29
CA CYS A 129 10.50 18.29 16.22
C CYS A 129 11.04 18.17 17.66
N PRO A 130 10.96 19.21 18.50
CA PRO A 130 11.49 19.20 19.87
C PRO A 130 10.53 18.58 20.89
N ILE A 131 9.40 18.00 20.44
CA ILE A 131 8.43 17.37 21.35
C ILE A 131 9.12 16.18 22.02
N LYS A 132 9.03 16.13 23.36
CA LYS A 132 9.64 15.07 24.15
C LYS A 132 8.67 13.90 24.23
N ILE A 133 9.14 12.73 23.81
CA ILE A 133 8.45 11.46 24.07
C ILE A 133 8.79 10.98 25.47
N THR A 134 7.75 10.73 26.26
CA THR A 134 7.79 10.18 27.62
C THR A 134 7.70 8.66 27.61
N ASN A 135 6.70 8.09 26.93
CA ASN A 135 6.50 6.65 26.83
C ASN A 135 5.64 6.28 25.60
N GLN A 136 5.71 5.01 25.19
CA GLN A 136 5.01 4.54 23.98
C GLN A 136 3.50 4.73 24.04
N LYS A 137 2.87 4.53 25.21
CA LYS A 137 1.43 4.52 25.36
C LYS A 137 0.85 5.93 25.25
N ASP A 138 1.44 6.89 25.94
CA ASP A 138 0.94 8.26 26.00
C ASP A 138 1.27 9.03 24.71
N ASP A 139 2.39 8.68 24.05
CA ASP A 139 2.88 9.36 22.85
C ASP A 139 2.62 8.57 21.55
N GLN A 140 1.72 7.58 21.60
CA GLN A 140 1.44 6.65 20.50
C GLN A 140 1.16 7.36 19.17
N LEU A 141 0.31 8.38 19.17
CA LEU A 141 -0.07 9.13 17.97
C LEU A 141 1.13 9.88 17.36
N LEU A 142 2.00 10.46 18.20
CA LEU A 142 3.22 11.12 17.74
C LEU A 142 4.19 10.11 17.13
N ILE A 143 4.37 8.95 17.76
CA ILE A 143 5.23 7.89 17.26
C ILE A 143 4.72 7.41 15.90
N GLN A 144 3.41 7.17 15.76
CA GLN A 144 2.81 6.79 14.48
C GLN A 144 3.07 7.83 13.40
N ALA A 145 2.86 9.12 13.70
CA ALA A 145 3.13 10.21 12.78
C ALA A 145 4.61 10.27 12.34
N VAL A 146 5.55 10.10 13.27
CA VAL A 146 7.00 10.05 12.97
C VAL A 146 7.33 8.89 12.02
N LEU A 147 6.77 7.71 12.27
CA LEU A 147 6.98 6.54 11.44
C LEU A 147 6.40 6.71 10.04
N GLN A 148 5.17 7.22 9.93
CA GLN A 148 4.52 7.48 8.63
C GLN A 148 5.35 8.45 7.78
N ARG A 149 5.79 9.56 8.36
CA ARG A 149 6.68 10.51 7.68
C ARG A 149 7.94 9.83 7.19
N HIS A 150 8.57 9.04 8.05
CA HIS A 150 9.82 8.38 7.74
C HIS A 150 9.70 7.39 6.58
N ILE A 151 8.62 6.62 6.54
CA ILE A 151 8.33 5.70 5.44
C ILE A 151 8.22 6.47 4.12
N ILE A 152 7.41 7.54 4.09
CA ILE A 152 7.22 8.35 2.87
C ILE A 152 8.56 8.94 2.41
N GLU A 153 9.31 9.62 3.29
CA GLU A 153 10.60 10.23 2.91
C GLU A 153 11.63 9.18 2.46
N THR A 154 11.64 8.00 3.08
CA THR A 154 12.54 6.89 2.70
C THR A 154 12.23 6.39 1.29
N ILE A 155 10.95 6.17 0.97
CA ILE A 155 10.54 5.73 -0.37
C ILE A 155 10.81 6.82 -1.42
N LEU A 156 10.57 8.08 -1.09
CA LEU A 156 10.91 9.20 -1.97
C LEU A 156 12.42 9.26 -2.27
N SER A 157 13.26 8.93 -1.28
CA SER A 157 14.71 8.80 -1.46
C SER A 157 15.07 7.65 -2.40
N TYR A 158 14.45 6.47 -2.24
CA TYR A 158 14.62 5.34 -3.17
C TYR A 158 14.26 5.72 -4.60
N ALA A 159 13.08 6.30 -4.80
CA ALA A 159 12.62 6.73 -6.11
C ALA A 159 13.53 7.79 -6.73
N THR A 160 14.02 8.76 -5.94
CA THR A 160 14.97 9.77 -6.41
C THR A 160 16.23 9.13 -6.98
N LYS A 161 16.81 8.16 -6.27
CA LYS A 161 18.00 7.43 -6.76
C LYS A 161 17.69 6.59 -8.01
N TYR A 162 16.52 5.97 -8.08
CA TYR A 162 16.07 5.19 -9.22
C TYR A 162 15.94 6.05 -10.48
N PHE A 163 15.23 7.18 -10.41
CA PHE A 163 15.02 8.07 -11.56
C PHE A 163 16.28 8.81 -12.02
N GLN A 164 17.33 8.86 -11.18
CA GLN A 164 18.67 9.32 -11.57
C GLN A 164 19.48 8.25 -12.32
N SER A 165 19.12 6.98 -12.19
CA SER A 165 19.83 5.86 -12.81
C SER A 165 19.23 5.55 -14.19
N THR A 166 20.04 5.57 -15.25
CA THR A 166 19.57 5.31 -16.63
C THR A 166 20.40 4.23 -17.33
N GLY A 167 19.88 3.69 -18.42
CA GLY A 167 20.63 2.80 -19.33
C GLY A 167 20.58 1.31 -19.01
N GLN A 168 19.94 0.91 -17.91
CA GLN A 168 19.62 -0.50 -17.64
C GLN A 168 18.24 -0.86 -18.19
N HIS A 169 18.06 -2.10 -18.67
CA HIS A 169 16.81 -2.56 -19.29
C HIS A 169 15.64 -2.61 -18.28
N TYR A 170 15.93 -2.86 -17.01
CA TYR A 170 14.96 -2.87 -15.91
C TYR A 170 14.70 -1.47 -15.30
N HIS A 171 15.25 -0.40 -15.88
CA HIS A 171 14.98 1.00 -15.50
C HIS A 171 14.06 1.69 -16.53
N LEU A 172 13.04 0.98 -17.01
CA LEU A 172 12.21 1.44 -18.11
C LEU A 172 11.51 2.77 -17.78
N GLU A 173 10.92 2.88 -16.59
CA GLU A 173 10.24 4.11 -16.14
C GLU A 173 11.22 5.29 -16.10
N ALA A 174 12.42 5.09 -15.55
CA ALA A 174 13.44 6.12 -15.50
C ALA A 174 13.91 6.55 -16.89
N ASN A 175 14.11 5.60 -17.80
CA ASN A 175 14.45 5.90 -19.19
C ASN A 175 13.33 6.70 -19.87
N ILE A 176 12.06 6.32 -19.68
CA ILE A 176 10.90 7.05 -20.23
C ILE A 176 10.87 8.49 -19.70
N VAL A 177 10.97 8.69 -18.38
CA VAL A 177 10.96 10.01 -17.75
C VAL A 177 12.09 10.89 -18.31
N ASN A 178 13.30 10.34 -18.43
CA ASN A 178 14.46 11.08 -18.94
C ASN A 178 14.29 11.46 -20.42
N LYS A 179 13.81 10.55 -21.27
CA LYS A 179 13.56 10.86 -22.69
C LYS A 179 12.43 11.87 -22.87
N ALA A 180 11.36 11.77 -22.09
CA ALA A 180 10.27 12.73 -22.11
C ALA A 180 10.74 14.13 -21.66
N SER A 181 11.59 14.21 -20.63
CA SER A 181 12.20 15.46 -20.17
C SER A 181 13.06 16.10 -21.26
N LEU A 182 13.90 15.31 -21.94
CA LEU A 182 14.71 15.79 -23.06
C LEU A 182 13.83 16.36 -24.20
N LEU A 183 12.77 15.64 -24.57
CA LEU A 183 11.85 16.09 -25.61
C LEU A 183 11.12 17.40 -25.22
N SER A 184 10.71 17.53 -23.95
CA SER A 184 10.12 18.76 -23.41
C SER A 184 11.07 19.97 -23.55
N ILE A 185 12.36 19.77 -23.26
CA ILE A 185 13.39 20.82 -23.45
C ILE A 185 13.51 21.19 -24.92
N LEU A 186 13.51 20.21 -25.83
CA LEU A 186 13.58 20.46 -27.27
C LEU A 186 12.36 21.24 -27.78
N LEU A 187 11.15 20.92 -27.30
CA LEU A 187 9.93 21.66 -27.64
C LEU A 187 10.00 23.10 -27.13
N THR A 188 10.46 23.31 -25.90
CA THR A 188 10.67 24.64 -25.32
C THR A 188 11.68 25.46 -26.13
N ASN A 189 12.77 24.83 -26.56
CA ASN A 189 13.78 25.48 -27.40
C ASN A 189 13.23 25.85 -28.78
N ILE A 190 12.35 25.03 -29.37
CA ILE A 190 11.67 25.39 -30.62
C ILE A 190 10.84 26.66 -30.45
N SER A 191 10.04 26.77 -29.38
CA SER A 191 9.28 28.00 -29.08
C SER A 191 10.19 29.21 -28.91
N LYS A 192 11.35 29.03 -28.26
CA LYS A 192 12.24 30.15 -27.94
C LYS A 192 13.03 30.66 -29.14
N TYR A 193 13.45 29.77 -30.04
CA TYR A 193 14.46 30.08 -31.06
C TYR A 193 13.96 30.04 -32.50
N ARG A 194 12.66 29.76 -32.74
CA ARG A 194 12.07 29.73 -34.09
C ARG A 194 10.82 30.60 -34.16
N THR A 195 10.59 31.21 -35.31
CA THR A 195 9.35 31.95 -35.58
C THR A 195 8.17 30.99 -35.75
N GLY A 196 7.03 31.26 -35.11
CA GLY A 196 5.84 30.42 -35.19
C GLY A 196 4.82 30.75 -34.09
N ASN A 197 3.79 29.92 -33.93
CA ASN A 197 2.86 30.02 -32.81
C ASN A 197 3.42 29.24 -31.60
N ASP A 198 3.91 29.97 -30.61
CA ASP A 198 4.50 29.41 -29.38
C ASP A 198 3.50 28.63 -28.53
N GLU A 199 2.20 28.95 -28.64
CA GLU A 199 1.12 28.30 -27.91
C GLU A 199 1.04 26.81 -28.24
N ILE A 200 1.25 26.44 -29.52
CA ILE A 200 1.20 25.05 -29.97
C ILE A 200 2.27 24.20 -29.27
N ALA A 201 3.50 24.72 -29.17
CA ALA A 201 4.60 24.02 -28.55
C ALA A 201 4.46 23.96 -27.02
N HIS A 202 3.89 24.99 -26.39
CA HIS A 202 3.52 24.95 -24.98
C HIS A 202 2.46 23.88 -24.70
N VAL A 203 1.36 23.88 -25.45
CA VAL A 203 0.28 22.88 -25.34
C VAL A 203 0.82 21.47 -25.58
N ALA A 204 1.66 21.28 -26.61
CA ALA A 204 2.29 19.99 -26.90
C ALA A 204 3.15 19.49 -25.74
N THR A 205 3.92 20.39 -25.10
CA THR A 205 4.76 20.06 -23.93
C THR A 205 3.91 19.60 -22.75
N THR A 206 2.81 20.31 -22.46
CA THR A 206 1.86 19.92 -21.41
C THR A 206 1.26 18.55 -21.72
N LYS A 207 0.69 18.35 -22.92
CA LYS A 207 0.05 17.09 -23.29
C LYS A 207 1.01 15.90 -23.31
N LEU A 208 2.26 16.10 -23.77
CA LEU A 208 3.30 15.08 -23.70
C LEU A 208 3.54 14.63 -22.26
N ARG A 209 3.72 15.59 -21.34
CA ARG A 209 3.91 15.30 -19.91
C ARG A 209 2.71 14.51 -19.38
N GLN A 210 1.48 15.00 -19.59
CA GLN A 210 0.27 14.35 -19.10
C GLN A 210 0.18 12.89 -19.56
N HIS A 211 0.34 12.63 -20.87
CA HIS A 211 0.25 11.28 -21.40
C HIS A 211 1.35 10.35 -20.87
N ILE A 212 2.60 10.81 -20.82
CA ILE A 212 3.71 10.00 -20.30
C ILE A 212 3.46 9.61 -18.84
N TYR A 213 3.09 10.57 -18.00
CA TYR A 213 2.86 10.30 -16.59
C TYR A 213 1.56 9.54 -16.33
N SER A 214 0.53 9.65 -17.18
CA SER A 214 -0.65 8.78 -17.10
C SER A 214 -0.31 7.33 -17.44
N ILE A 215 0.54 7.09 -18.45
CA ILE A 215 1.03 5.74 -18.77
C ILE A 215 1.81 5.17 -17.59
N LEU A 216 2.74 5.95 -17.03
CA LEU A 216 3.54 5.52 -15.88
C LEU A 216 2.70 5.33 -14.61
N ASN A 217 1.68 6.15 -14.38
CA ASN A 217 0.76 5.97 -13.27
C ASN A 217 0.04 4.61 -13.33
N ASN A 218 -0.32 4.18 -14.54
CA ASN A 218 -1.06 2.94 -14.78
C ASN A 218 -0.17 1.70 -14.89
N ARG A 219 1.05 1.84 -15.43
CA ARG A 219 1.91 0.71 -15.79
C ARG A 219 3.25 0.68 -15.06
N GLY A 220 3.70 1.81 -14.52
CA GLY A 220 4.98 1.93 -13.85
C GLY A 220 5.05 1.03 -12.63
N PHE A 221 6.17 0.34 -12.47
CA PHE A 221 6.45 -0.59 -11.38
C PHE A 221 5.47 -1.77 -11.26
N ALA A 222 4.68 -2.05 -12.30
CA ALA A 222 3.89 -3.27 -12.37
C ALA A 222 4.82 -4.50 -12.50
N ASN A 223 4.28 -5.68 -12.18
CA ASN A 223 4.99 -6.94 -12.40
C ASN A 223 5.37 -7.08 -13.89
N ILE A 224 6.57 -7.63 -14.12
CA ILE A 224 7.15 -7.81 -15.45
C ILE A 224 6.91 -9.23 -15.95
N TYR A 225 6.79 -9.39 -17.27
CA TYR A 225 6.70 -10.71 -17.89
C TYR A 225 8.09 -11.22 -18.25
N GLY A 226 8.42 -12.45 -17.85
CA GLY A 226 9.56 -13.18 -18.36
C GLY A 226 9.31 -13.77 -19.74
N GLU A 227 10.35 -14.37 -20.33
CA GLU A 227 10.31 -15.02 -21.64
C GLU A 227 9.31 -16.20 -21.69
N ASP A 228 9.01 -16.79 -20.54
CA ASP A 228 8.08 -17.90 -20.31
C ASP A 228 6.65 -17.43 -19.97
N HIS A 229 6.35 -16.14 -20.10
CA HIS A 229 5.11 -15.51 -19.65
C HIS A 229 4.85 -15.59 -18.14
N ILE A 230 5.84 -16.00 -17.33
CA ILE A 230 5.74 -15.92 -15.88
C ILE A 230 5.85 -14.46 -15.46
N THR A 231 5.07 -14.08 -14.46
CA THR A 231 5.12 -12.73 -13.89
C THR A 231 6.11 -12.68 -12.74
N TYR A 232 7.00 -11.70 -12.79
CA TYR A 232 7.99 -11.42 -11.75
C TYR A 232 7.69 -10.06 -11.13
N GLU A 233 7.90 -9.96 -9.82
CA GLU A 233 7.82 -8.67 -9.15
C GLU A 233 8.85 -7.70 -9.73
N HIS A 234 8.46 -6.44 -9.87
CA HIS A 234 9.34 -5.42 -10.42
C HIS A 234 10.63 -5.30 -9.57
N PRO A 235 11.85 -5.32 -10.17
CA PRO A 235 13.10 -5.36 -9.40
C PRO A 235 13.26 -4.23 -8.36
N PHE A 236 12.85 -3.01 -8.72
CA PHE A 236 12.82 -1.88 -7.77
C PHE A 236 11.93 -2.19 -6.55
N ILE A 237 10.75 -2.78 -6.74
CA ILE A 237 9.82 -3.11 -5.67
C ILE A 237 10.36 -4.25 -4.82
N ALA A 238 10.84 -5.32 -5.47
CA ALA A 238 11.39 -6.50 -4.81
C ALA A 238 12.57 -6.14 -3.88
N TYR A 239 13.49 -5.30 -4.37
CA TYR A 239 14.63 -4.87 -3.57
C TYR A 239 14.22 -3.92 -2.43
N HIS A 240 13.43 -2.89 -2.73
CA HIS A 240 13.14 -1.86 -1.72
C HIS A 240 12.12 -2.27 -0.67
N LYS A 241 11.25 -3.27 -0.92
CA LYS A 241 10.36 -3.78 0.13
C LYS A 241 11.13 -4.49 1.24
N GLU A 242 12.20 -5.22 0.90
CA GLU A 242 13.07 -5.86 1.89
C GLU A 242 13.83 -4.81 2.72
N GLU A 243 14.42 -3.81 2.05
CA GLU A 243 15.13 -2.72 2.72
C GLU A 243 14.20 -1.86 3.60
N LEU A 244 12.98 -1.59 3.15
CA LEU A 244 11.99 -0.87 3.96
C LEU A 244 11.58 -1.67 5.19
N ASN A 245 11.26 -2.97 5.04
CA ASN A 245 10.91 -3.84 6.17
C ASN A 245 12.06 -3.96 7.18
N LYS A 246 13.31 -4.02 6.70
CA LYS A 246 14.50 -3.99 7.55
C LYS A 246 14.60 -2.68 8.33
N THR A 247 14.46 -1.54 7.65
CA THR A 247 14.45 -0.21 8.28
C THR A 247 13.36 -0.12 9.35
N MET A 248 12.16 -0.61 9.07
CA MET A 248 11.05 -0.61 10.02
C MET A 248 11.28 -1.54 11.22
N SER A 249 12.01 -2.64 11.04
CA SER A 249 12.39 -3.57 12.11
C SER A 249 13.38 -2.95 13.11
N GLU A 250 14.15 -1.95 12.69
CA GLU A 250 15.05 -1.18 13.58
C GLU A 250 14.25 -0.17 14.44
N LEU A 251 13.12 0.30 13.93
CA LEU A 251 12.25 1.29 14.57
C LEU A 251 11.19 0.66 15.49
N ARG A 252 10.72 -0.55 15.17
CA ARG A 252 9.77 -1.31 15.99
C ARG A 252 9.93 -2.81 15.79
N ILE A 253 9.50 -3.57 16.79
CA ILE A 253 9.44 -5.03 16.75
C ILE A 253 7.97 -5.45 16.77
N VAL A 254 7.53 -6.08 15.69
CA VAL A 254 6.20 -6.71 15.55
C VAL A 254 6.39 -8.22 15.52
N LYS A 255 5.50 -8.98 16.16
CA LYS A 255 5.58 -10.46 16.24
C LYS A 255 4.37 -11.13 15.60
N GLY A 256 4.52 -12.42 15.27
CA GLY A 256 3.41 -13.26 14.84
C GLY A 256 2.81 -12.87 13.47
N GLN A 257 1.50 -13.08 13.33
CA GLN A 257 0.76 -12.87 12.08
C GLN A 257 0.71 -11.38 11.68
N GLU A 258 0.69 -10.48 12.65
CA GLU A 258 0.69 -9.02 12.41
C GLU A 258 1.97 -8.57 11.71
N LYS A 259 3.11 -9.20 12.02
CA LYS A 259 4.37 -8.95 11.32
C LYS A 259 4.23 -9.26 9.83
N LEU A 260 3.78 -10.46 9.49
CA LEU A 260 3.61 -10.88 8.09
C LEU A 260 2.59 -9.99 7.36
N ALA A 261 1.47 -9.67 8.01
CA ALA A 261 0.44 -8.80 7.43
C ALA A 261 0.99 -7.40 7.12
N SER A 262 1.76 -6.82 8.04
CA SER A 262 2.40 -5.51 7.82
C SER A 262 3.50 -5.59 6.76
N GLU A 263 4.44 -6.53 6.84
CA GLU A 263 5.56 -6.65 5.89
C GLU A 263 5.12 -6.85 4.44
N ASN A 264 3.97 -7.51 4.24
CA ASN A 264 3.34 -7.68 2.93
C ASN A 264 2.81 -6.36 2.31
N LEU A 265 2.54 -5.34 3.12
CA LEU A 265 2.12 -4.01 2.63
C LEU A 265 3.27 -3.18 2.06
N ALA A 266 4.53 -3.52 2.34
CA ALA A 266 5.67 -2.72 1.92
C ALA A 266 5.72 -2.50 0.40
N ALA A 267 5.48 -3.56 -0.39
CA ALA A 267 5.44 -3.47 -1.85
C ALA A 267 4.33 -2.51 -2.35
N ILE A 268 3.14 -2.60 -1.74
CA ILE A 268 1.98 -1.77 -2.06
C ILE A 268 2.29 -0.30 -1.74
N ILE A 269 2.77 -0.02 -0.54
CA ILE A 269 3.07 1.34 -0.07
C ILE A 269 4.17 1.98 -0.92
N ILE A 270 5.22 1.22 -1.27
CA ILE A 270 6.28 1.72 -2.17
C ILE A 270 5.66 2.13 -3.50
N CYS A 271 4.82 1.27 -4.09
CA CYS A 271 4.17 1.55 -5.36
C CYS A 271 3.25 2.78 -5.28
N GLU A 272 2.42 2.88 -4.24
CA GLU A 272 1.49 4.01 -4.02
C GLU A 272 2.23 5.34 -3.83
N VAL A 273 3.24 5.39 -2.96
CA VAL A 273 4.03 6.60 -2.74
C VAL A 273 4.71 7.04 -4.05
N VAL A 274 5.32 6.11 -4.79
CA VAL A 274 5.95 6.49 -6.06
C VAL A 274 4.91 6.94 -7.08
N LYS A 275 3.79 6.23 -7.24
CA LYS A 275 2.72 6.61 -8.14
C LYS A 275 2.19 8.00 -7.84
N ILE A 276 1.82 8.28 -6.59
CA ILE A 276 1.30 9.59 -6.18
C ILE A 276 2.34 10.67 -6.48
N PHE A 277 3.52 10.59 -5.86
CA PHE A 277 4.46 11.71 -5.80
C PHE A 277 5.30 11.89 -7.08
N TRP A 278 5.58 10.82 -7.82
CA TRP A 278 6.36 10.90 -9.06
C TRP A 278 5.49 10.95 -10.33
N PHE A 279 4.29 10.37 -10.32
CA PHE A 279 3.46 10.27 -11.52
C PHE A 279 2.19 11.11 -11.44
N ARG A 280 1.27 10.84 -10.50
CA ARG A 280 -0.04 11.50 -10.40
C ARG A 280 0.07 13.01 -10.32
N LEU A 281 1.00 13.55 -9.53
CA LEU A 281 1.23 15.01 -9.43
C LEU A 281 1.66 15.65 -10.77
N LYS A 282 2.20 14.85 -11.70
CA LYS A 282 2.63 15.27 -13.03
C LYS A 282 1.59 15.03 -14.12
N VAL A 283 0.39 14.54 -13.80
CA VAL A 283 -0.72 14.37 -14.77
C VAL A 283 -1.58 15.63 -14.88
N HIS A 284 -1.70 16.42 -13.82
CA HIS A 284 -2.48 17.66 -13.83
C HIS A 284 -1.93 18.70 -14.83
N GLU A 285 -2.78 19.58 -15.37
CA GLU A 285 -2.41 20.59 -16.39
C GLU A 285 -1.30 21.52 -15.89
N SER A 286 -1.44 22.04 -14.67
CA SER A 286 -0.35 22.70 -13.93
C SER A 286 0.39 21.66 -13.09
N VAL A 287 1.72 21.74 -13.00
CA VAL A 287 2.48 20.78 -12.18
C VAL A 287 2.11 20.96 -10.71
N VAL A 288 1.55 19.90 -10.12
CA VAL A 288 1.23 19.87 -8.68
C VAL A 288 2.53 19.66 -7.90
N GLN A 289 2.61 20.33 -6.76
CA GLN A 289 3.75 20.31 -5.85
C GLN A 289 3.29 19.81 -4.49
N TYR A 290 4.25 19.38 -3.68
CA TYR A 290 4.02 19.07 -2.29
C TYR A 290 5.04 19.79 -1.41
N VAL A 291 4.62 20.18 -0.20
CA VAL A 291 5.45 20.90 0.76
C VAL A 291 5.22 20.34 2.16
N TRP A 292 6.30 20.01 2.85
CA TRP A 292 6.27 19.69 4.28
C TRP A 292 6.10 20.97 5.08
N VAL A 293 5.04 21.06 5.89
CA VAL A 293 4.81 22.24 6.72
C VAL A 293 5.88 22.30 7.83
N PRO A 294 6.61 23.42 7.97
CA PRO A 294 7.64 23.55 8.98
C PRO A 294 7.10 23.51 10.42
N TYR A 295 7.99 23.15 11.34
CA TYR A 295 7.77 23.28 12.78
C TYR A 295 7.42 24.74 13.15
N ASN A 296 6.54 24.91 14.14
CA ASN A 296 6.14 26.18 14.72
C ASN A 296 5.34 27.14 13.81
N VAL A 297 4.87 26.66 12.66
CA VAL A 297 3.88 27.39 11.85
C VAL A 297 2.52 27.32 12.56
N LYS A 298 1.76 28.43 12.58
CA LYS A 298 0.39 28.44 13.12
C LYS A 298 -0.49 27.48 12.32
N VAL A 299 -1.29 26.67 13.00
CA VAL A 299 -2.22 25.77 12.33
C VAL A 299 -3.25 26.60 11.57
N ASP A 300 -3.47 26.23 10.31
CA ASP A 300 -4.46 26.81 9.42
C ASP A 300 -5.36 25.66 8.95
N GLU A 301 -6.56 25.58 9.51
CA GLU A 301 -7.51 24.50 9.28
C GLU A 301 -7.97 24.40 7.82
N MET A 302 -7.82 25.48 7.03
CA MET A 302 -8.12 25.43 5.61
C MET A 302 -7.13 24.54 4.84
N PHE A 303 -5.92 24.34 5.37
CA PHE A 303 -4.83 23.64 4.68
C PHE A 303 -4.18 22.54 5.52
N MET A 304 -4.60 22.34 6.77
CA MET A 304 -3.98 21.43 7.71
C MET A 304 -5.03 20.65 8.49
N GLU A 305 -4.81 19.34 8.62
CA GLU A 305 -5.58 18.44 9.46
C GLU A 305 -4.75 18.05 10.69
N GLY A 306 -5.24 18.38 11.88
CA GLY A 306 -4.58 18.05 13.14
C GLY A 306 -4.98 16.67 13.67
N SER A 307 -4.00 15.81 14.00
CA SER A 307 -4.28 14.44 14.48
C SER A 307 -4.61 14.31 15.97
N ASN A 308 -4.48 15.40 16.74
CA ASN A 308 -4.69 15.45 18.19
C ASN A 308 -5.54 16.67 18.61
N LEU A 309 -6.47 17.11 17.75
CA LEU A 309 -7.40 18.18 18.04
C LEU A 309 -8.54 17.64 18.92
N ASP A 310 -8.68 18.17 20.13
CA ASP A 310 -9.93 18.13 20.88
C ASP A 310 -10.65 19.46 20.59
N ASP A 311 -11.95 19.41 20.27
CA ASP A 311 -12.80 20.52 19.78
C ASP A 311 -12.87 21.79 20.68
N ASN A 312 -12.14 21.85 21.80
CA ASN A 312 -12.28 22.87 22.83
C ASN A 312 -11.06 23.81 23.00
N ASP A 313 -9.95 23.60 22.27
CA ASP A 313 -8.65 24.28 22.52
C ASP A 313 -8.00 24.87 21.23
N GLU A 314 -8.80 25.49 20.35
CA GLU A 314 -8.34 26.04 19.05
C GLU A 314 -7.45 27.30 19.16
N GLU A 315 -7.45 28.00 20.30
CA GLU A 315 -6.70 29.25 20.43
C GLU A 315 -5.19 29.00 20.67
N ASN A 316 -4.42 29.11 19.59
CA ASN A 316 -2.94 29.10 19.50
C ASN A 316 -2.26 27.74 19.34
N LEU A 317 -2.75 26.90 18.43
CA LEU A 317 -2.03 25.71 18.01
C LEU A 317 -0.98 26.01 16.93
N CYS A 318 0.16 25.34 17.06
CA CYS A 318 1.24 25.35 16.09
C CYS A 318 1.59 23.94 15.66
N VAL A 319 2.19 23.82 14.48
CA VAL A 319 2.69 22.55 13.95
C VAL A 319 3.85 22.05 14.82
N GLY A 320 3.69 20.87 15.40
CA GLY A 320 4.75 20.10 16.04
C GLY A 320 5.50 19.25 15.02
N LEU A 321 4.77 18.47 14.22
CA LEU A 321 5.33 17.64 13.16
C LEU A 321 4.35 17.57 11.98
N CYS A 322 4.79 17.92 10.78
CA CYS A 322 4.08 17.56 9.55
C CYS A 322 4.46 16.14 9.16
N TYR A 323 3.49 15.23 9.10
CA TYR A 323 3.72 13.80 8.81
C TYR A 323 3.11 13.33 7.49
N PHE A 324 2.25 14.14 6.88
CA PHE A 324 1.88 14.05 5.48
C PHE A 324 1.93 15.45 4.85
N PRO A 325 2.56 15.64 3.68
CA PRO A 325 2.80 16.97 3.12
C PRO A 325 1.51 17.61 2.59
N LEU A 326 1.50 18.95 2.53
CA LEU A 326 0.50 19.71 1.79
C LEU A 326 0.66 19.44 0.30
N ILE A 327 -0.42 19.23 -0.46
CA ILE A 327 -0.37 19.03 -1.91
C ILE A 327 -1.26 20.04 -2.62
N GLY A 328 -0.71 20.70 -3.64
CA GLY A 328 -1.44 21.74 -4.39
C GLY A 328 -0.60 22.37 -5.49
N ARG A 329 -1.14 23.41 -6.12
CA ARG A 329 -0.42 24.24 -7.08
C ARG A 329 -0.09 25.60 -6.47
N ASP A 330 1.01 26.18 -6.94
CA ASP A 330 1.43 27.53 -6.59
C ASP A 330 1.50 27.76 -5.06
N LEU A 331 1.94 26.73 -4.33
CA LEU A 331 1.94 26.70 -2.85
C LEU A 331 2.79 27.80 -2.19
N THR A 332 3.63 28.48 -2.98
CA THR A 332 4.46 29.62 -2.57
C THR A 332 3.84 30.98 -2.90
N LEU A 333 2.76 31.02 -3.67
CA LEU A 333 2.07 32.24 -4.11
C LEU A 333 0.83 32.53 -3.24
N ILE A 334 0.32 33.75 -3.34
CA ILE A 334 -0.88 34.20 -2.61
C ILE A 334 -2.11 33.41 -3.07
N ASP A 335 -2.24 33.16 -4.37
CA ASP A 335 -3.36 32.44 -4.98
C ASP A 335 -3.16 30.90 -4.99
N LYS A 336 -2.52 30.37 -3.94
CA LYS A 336 -2.29 28.92 -3.81
C LYS A 336 -3.61 28.16 -3.87
N LYS A 337 -3.62 27.06 -4.62
CA LYS A 337 -4.77 26.13 -4.66
C LYS A 337 -4.34 24.82 -4.03
N VAL A 338 -4.90 24.53 -2.86
CA VAL A 338 -4.66 23.30 -2.12
C VAL A 338 -5.65 22.23 -2.61
N PHE A 339 -5.12 21.04 -2.86
CA PHE A 339 -5.90 19.87 -3.25
C PHE A 339 -6.02 18.88 -2.10
N VAL A 340 -4.97 18.78 -1.28
CA VAL A 340 -4.88 17.88 -0.14
C VAL A 340 -4.24 18.63 1.01
N SER A 341 -4.93 18.65 2.15
CA SER A 341 -4.42 19.24 3.38
C SER A 341 -3.22 18.49 3.92
N ALA A 342 -2.28 19.22 4.51
CA ALA A 342 -1.18 18.60 5.24
C ALA A 342 -1.72 17.92 6.50
N LYS A 343 -1.17 16.76 6.86
CA LYS A 343 -1.47 16.14 8.15
C LYS A 343 -0.39 16.50 9.16
N VAL A 344 -0.81 17.07 10.28
CA VAL A 344 0.09 17.65 11.29
C VAL A 344 -0.24 17.14 12.68
N PHE A 345 0.79 16.82 13.44
CA PHE A 345 0.72 16.69 14.89
C PHE A 345 0.83 18.09 15.49
N THR A 346 -0.16 18.51 16.26
CA THR A 346 -0.22 19.88 16.80
C THR A 346 0.39 19.96 18.19
N LYS A 347 0.86 21.15 18.55
CA LYS A 347 1.29 21.51 19.90
C LYS A 347 0.71 22.87 20.27
N LYS A 348 0.54 23.12 21.57
CA LYS A 348 0.25 24.48 22.04
C LYS A 348 1.44 25.40 21.76
N SER A 349 1.15 26.60 21.28
CA SER A 349 2.16 27.65 21.15
C SER A 349 2.68 28.00 22.55
N LEU A 350 4.00 28.04 22.71
CA LEU A 350 4.60 28.58 23.93
C LEU A 350 4.43 30.10 23.85
N LYS A 351 3.74 30.69 24.82
CA LYS A 351 3.67 32.14 24.99
C LYS A 351 5.04 32.76 25.23
#